data_AF-A0A7R9R9U4-F1
#
_entry.id   AF-A0A7R9R9U4-F1
#
_cell.length_a   1.000
_cell.length_b   1.000
_cell.length_c   1.000
_cell.angle_alpha   90.00
_cell.angle_beta   90.00
_cell.angle_gamma   90.00
#
_symmetry.space_group_name_H-M   'P 1'
#
loop_
_entity.id
_entity.type
_entity.pdbx_description
1 polymer ?
#
loop_
_entity_poly.entity_id
_entity_poly.type
_entity_poly.pdbx_seq_one_letter_code
_entity_poly.pdbx_strand_id
1 'polypeptide(L)'
;MELGIALSCGCNPLHIERDPYIGTYGSMVENAMNITTAGATPLCAVDCLNFGNPEKKERYYELKEAIRGLGDAARKLGVPIVGGNVSLYNDSREH
;
A
#
# COMPACT_ATOMS: atom_id res chain seq x y z
N MET A 1 1.25 -22.77 -24.77
CA MET A 1 0.63 -21.91 -23.74
C MET A 1 1.39 -20.60 -23.75
N GLU A 2 0.72 -19.48 -23.96
CA GLU A 2 1.35 -18.15 -23.83
C GLU A 2 1.42 -17.75 -22.35
N LEU A 3 2.54 -17.19 -21.93
CA LEU A 3 2.75 -16.65 -20.59
C LEU A 3 2.27 -15.20 -20.57
N GLY A 4 1.38 -14.86 -19.63
CA GLY A 4 0.86 -13.51 -19.42
C GLY A 4 1.20 -12.96 -18.04
N ILE A 5 1.18 -11.63 -17.89
CA ILE A 5 1.36 -10.92 -16.63
C ILE A 5 0.06 -10.15 -16.33
N ALA A 6 -0.47 -10.31 -15.12
CA ALA A 6 -1.58 -9.51 -14.61
C ALA A 6 -1.04 -8.41 -13.70
N LEU A 7 -1.66 -7.22 -13.79
CA LEU A 7 -1.31 -6.06 -12.97
C LEU A 7 -2.59 -5.51 -12.35
N SER A 8 -2.49 -5.11 -11.09
CA SER A 8 -3.55 -4.39 -10.36
C SER A 8 -2.89 -3.27 -9.58
N CYS A 9 -3.54 -2.12 -9.52
CA CYS A 9 -3.12 -1.00 -8.71
C CYS A 9 -4.35 -0.27 -8.17
N GLY A 10 -4.23 0.23 -6.94
CA GLY A 10 -5.31 0.96 -6.29
C GLY A 10 -5.15 0.95 -4.78
N CYS A 11 -5.82 1.90 -4.14
CA CYS A 11 -6.00 1.95 -2.69
C CYS A 11 -7.28 2.73 -2.39
N ASN A 12 -7.80 2.57 -1.16
CA ASN A 12 -8.93 3.36 -0.69
C ASN A 12 -8.44 4.44 0.29
N PRO A 13 -8.29 5.70 -0.15
CA PRO A 13 -7.75 6.77 0.70
C PRO A 13 -8.65 7.08 1.90
N LEU A 14 -9.97 6.93 1.79
CA LEU A 14 -10.89 7.17 2.91
C LEU A 14 -10.72 6.13 4.02
N HIS A 15 -10.43 4.87 3.65
CA HIS A 15 -10.14 3.83 4.63
C HIS A 15 -8.79 4.07 5.31
N ILE A 16 -7.77 4.47 4.54
CA ILE A 16 -6.43 4.78 5.05
C ILE A 16 -6.46 6.02 5.97
N GLU A 17 -7.21 7.06 5.61
CA GLU A 17 -7.41 8.24 6.46
C GLU A 17 -8.06 7.87 7.79
N ARG A 18 -9.03 6.95 7.77
CA ARG A 18 -9.75 6.53 8.99
C ARG A 18 -8.91 5.63 9.89
N ASP A 19 -8.18 4.70 9.30
CA ASP A 19 -7.26 3.79 9.99
C ASP A 19 -6.11 3.43 9.01
N PRO A 20 -4.92 4.04 9.16
CA PRO A 20 -3.83 3.83 8.21
C PRO A 20 -3.35 2.37 8.18
N TYR A 21 -3.36 1.67 9.31
CA TYR A 21 -2.95 0.27 9.36
C TYR A 21 -3.95 -0.62 8.62
N ILE A 22 -5.23 -0.57 8.99
CA ILE A 22 -6.27 -1.41 8.40
C ILE A 22 -6.53 -1.04 6.95
N GLY A 23 -6.53 0.25 6.62
CA GLY A 23 -6.74 0.75 5.26
C GLY A 23 -5.65 0.31 4.29
N THR A 24 -4.38 0.40 4.70
CA THR A 24 -3.26 -0.03 3.85
C THR A 24 -3.14 -1.55 3.79
N TYR A 25 -3.38 -2.26 4.90
CA TYR A 25 -3.47 -3.73 4.90
C TYR A 25 -4.55 -4.19 3.91
N GLY A 26 -5.74 -3.59 3.97
CA GLY A 26 -6.85 -3.87 3.08
C GLY A 26 -6.51 -3.60 1.62
N SER A 27 -5.79 -2.50 1.33
CA SER A 27 -5.37 -2.18 -0.04
C SER A 27 -4.45 -3.24 -0.63
N MET A 28 -3.50 -3.79 0.14
CA MET A 28 -2.65 -4.90 -0.30
C MET A 28 -3.46 -6.17 -0.58
N VAL A 29 -4.42 -6.49 0.30
CA VAL A 29 -5.32 -7.64 0.12
C VAL A 29 -6.21 -7.47 -1.12
N GLU A 30 -6.76 -6.28 -1.34
CA GLU A 30 -7.59 -5.96 -2.51
C GLU A 30 -6.84 -6.20 -3.82
N ASN A 31 -5.61 -5.67 -3.94
CA ASN A 31 -4.81 -5.87 -5.14
C ASN A 31 -4.44 -7.35 -5.35
N ALA A 32 -4.09 -8.07 -4.29
CA ALA A 32 -3.85 -9.51 -4.38
C ALA A 32 -5.11 -10.27 -4.83
N MET A 33 -6.28 -9.92 -4.31
CA MET A 33 -7.56 -10.50 -4.74
C MET A 33 -7.86 -10.19 -6.20
N ASN A 34 -7.65 -8.97 -6.68
CA ASN A 34 -7.84 -8.59 -8.08
C ASN A 34 -6.97 -9.45 -9.03
N ILE A 35 -5.72 -9.72 -8.65
CA ILE A 35 -4.83 -10.61 -9.40
C ILE A 35 -5.36 -12.05 -9.38
N THR A 36 -5.78 -12.54 -8.21
CA THR A 36 -6.31 -13.90 -8.07
C THR A 36 -7.63 -14.12 -8.82
N THR A 37 -8.54 -13.15 -8.80
CA THR A 37 -9.83 -13.23 -9.52
C THR A 37 -9.65 -13.17 -11.03
N ALA A 38 -8.57 -12.54 -11.52
CA ALA A 38 -8.16 -12.62 -12.92
C ALA A 38 -7.52 -13.98 -13.31
N GLY A 39 -7.40 -14.92 -12.37
CA GLY A 39 -6.83 -16.26 -12.60
C GLY A 39 -5.30 -16.30 -12.51
N ALA A 40 -4.66 -15.23 -12.02
CA ALA A 40 -3.20 -15.15 -11.86
C ALA A 40 -2.78 -15.36 -10.40
N THR A 41 -1.51 -15.69 -10.18
CA THR A 41 -0.92 -15.79 -8.83
C THR A 41 -0.19 -14.49 -8.49
N PRO A 42 -0.47 -13.84 -7.36
CA PRO A 42 0.31 -12.69 -6.90
C PRO A 42 1.77 -13.10 -6.65
N LEU A 43 2.71 -12.48 -7.37
CA LEU A 43 4.14 -12.82 -7.27
C LEU A 43 4.94 -11.80 -6.46
N CYS A 44 4.62 -10.51 -6.63
CA CYS A 44 5.26 -9.41 -5.94
C CYS A 44 4.36 -8.17 -5.98
N ALA A 45 4.70 -7.18 -5.17
CA ALA A 45 4.08 -5.86 -5.19
C ALA A 45 5.15 -4.77 -5.27
N VAL A 46 4.72 -3.60 -5.75
CA VAL A 46 5.46 -2.36 -5.62
C VAL A 46 4.56 -1.32 -4.97
N ASP A 47 5.13 -0.41 -4.19
CA ASP A 47 4.38 0.63 -3.49
C ASP A 47 4.68 2.05 -4.00
N CYS A 48 3.73 2.94 -3.76
CA CYS A 48 3.89 4.38 -3.97
C CYS A 48 3.28 5.10 -2.77
N LEU A 49 4.08 5.30 -1.73
CA LEU A 49 3.67 5.94 -0.49
C LEU A 49 3.64 7.45 -0.68
N ASN A 50 2.48 8.08 -0.43
CA ASN A 50 2.27 9.52 -0.56
C ASN A 50 1.71 10.05 0.75
N PHE A 51 2.56 10.67 1.57
CA PHE A 51 2.18 11.17 2.90
C PHE A 51 2.59 12.62 3.12
N GLY A 52 2.05 13.23 4.19
CA GLY A 52 2.35 14.59 4.61
C GLY A 52 3.77 14.78 5.17
N ASN A 53 4.00 15.89 5.87
CA ASN A 53 5.30 16.15 6.52
C ASN A 53 5.54 15.17 7.68
N PRO A 54 6.51 14.23 7.60
CA PRO A 54 6.76 13.21 8.62
C PRO A 54 7.32 13.77 9.94
N GLU A 55 7.71 15.04 10.01
CA GLU A 55 8.17 15.69 11.24
C GLU A 55 7.00 16.01 12.17
N LYS A 56 5.77 16.06 11.65
CA LYS A 56 4.55 16.20 12.44
C LYS A 56 4.12 14.84 12.98
N LYS A 57 3.82 14.76 14.28
CA LYS A 57 3.54 13.49 14.98
C LYS A 57 2.38 12.72 14.35
N GLU A 58 1.34 13.42 13.94
CA GLU A 58 0.12 12.87 13.35
C GLU A 58 0.42 12.26 11.97
N ARG A 59 1.19 12.97 11.13
CA ARG A 59 1.61 12.48 9.81
C ARG A 59 2.60 11.33 9.90
N TYR A 60 3.50 11.38 10.87
CA TYR A 60 4.39 10.26 11.16
C TYR A 60 3.63 9.02 11.60
N TYR A 61 2.58 9.18 12.42
CA TYR A 61 1.69 8.09 12.80
C TYR A 61 1.02 7.46 11.58
N GLU A 62 0.45 8.28 10.69
CA GLU A 62 -0.16 7.80 9.44
C GLU A 62 0.83 6.99 8.60
N LEU A 63 2.02 7.55 8.34
CA LEU A 63 3.08 6.89 7.57
C LEU A 63 3.51 5.57 8.22
N LYS A 64 3.79 5.58 9.52
CA LYS A 64 4.26 4.41 10.26
C LYS A 64 3.21 3.29 10.23
N GLU A 65 1.96 3.60 10.54
CA GLU A 65 0.91 2.59 10.61
C GLU A 65 0.56 2.05 9.21
N ALA A 66 0.58 2.89 8.17
CA ALA A 66 0.43 2.44 6.79
C ALA A 66 1.56 1.46 6.37
N ILE A 67 2.83 1.80 6.65
CA ILE A 67 3.97 0.91 6.36
C ILE A 67 3.83 -0.42 7.12
N ARG A 68 3.41 -0.37 8.39
CA ARG A 68 3.17 -1.58 9.19
C ARG A 68 2.08 -2.44 8.56
N GLY A 69 0.93 -1.86 8.22
CA GLY A 69 -0.19 -2.56 7.60
C GLY A 69 0.18 -3.19 6.26
N LEU A 70 0.87 -2.43 5.40
CA LEU A 70 1.38 -2.91 4.13
C LEU A 70 2.33 -4.10 4.30
N GLY A 71 3.31 -3.98 5.19
CA GLY A 71 4.31 -5.01 5.44
C GLY A 71 3.72 -6.28 6.06
N ASP A 72 2.76 -6.14 6.99
CA ASP A 72 2.08 -7.28 7.62
C ASP A 72 1.18 -8.01 6.63
N ALA A 73 0.45 -7.29 5.77
CA ALA A 73 -0.32 -7.89 4.68
C ALA A 73 0.58 -8.65 3.70
N ALA A 74 1.67 -8.01 3.25
CA ALA A 74 2.65 -8.61 2.35
C ALA A 74 3.23 -9.92 2.94
N ARG A 75 3.66 -9.89 4.21
CA ARG A 75 4.13 -11.10 4.93
C ARG A 75 3.06 -12.17 5.03
N LYS A 76 1.82 -11.79 5.36
CA LYS A 76 0.70 -12.74 5.52
C LYS A 76 0.33 -13.42 4.22
N LEU A 77 0.38 -12.68 3.11
CA LEU A 77 0.07 -13.19 1.76
C LEU A 77 1.25 -13.93 1.12
N GLY A 78 2.46 -13.81 1.66
CA GLY A 78 3.67 -14.34 1.03
C GLY A 78 4.06 -13.60 -0.25
N VAL A 79 3.61 -12.34 -0.40
CA VAL A 79 3.85 -11.51 -1.59
C VAL A 79 4.87 -10.43 -1.23
N PRO A 80 6.14 -10.55 -1.63
CA PRO A 80 7.16 -9.58 -1.29
C PRO A 80 6.92 -8.24 -1.99
N ILE A 81 7.22 -7.16 -1.27
CA ILE A 81 7.34 -5.82 -1.85
C ILE A 81 8.77 -5.71 -2.40
N VAL A 82 8.91 -5.56 -3.71
CA VAL A 82 10.21 -5.66 -4.41
C VAL A 82 10.77 -4.31 -4.85
N GLY A 83 10.02 -3.23 -4.62
CA GLY A 83 10.43 -1.88 -4.95
C GLY A 83 9.27 -0.91 -4.70
N GLY A 84 9.54 0.38 -4.89
CA GLY A 84 8.52 1.40 -4.70
C GLY A 84 9.10 2.80 -4.68
N ASN A 85 8.26 3.76 -4.32
CA ASN A 85 8.61 5.16 -4.14
C ASN A 85 7.98 5.72 -2.87
N VAL A 86 8.66 6.68 -2.25
CA VAL A 86 8.16 7.41 -1.09
C VAL A 86 8.18 8.90 -1.39
N SER A 87 7.00 9.50 -1.44
CA SER A 87 6.77 10.94 -1.57
C SER A 87 6.22 11.49 -0.25
N LEU A 88 6.97 12.41 0.35
CA LEU A 88 6.63 13.04 1.63
C LEU A 88 6.41 14.55 1.43
N TYR A 89 5.94 15.22 2.48
CA TYR A 89 5.67 16.67 2.46
C TYR A 89 4.53 17.08 1.50
N ASN A 90 3.56 16.20 1.28
CA ASN A 90 2.39 16.47 0.44
C ASN A 90 1.29 17.33 1.11
N ASP A 91 1.60 18.01 2.22
CA ASP A 91 0.67 18.92 2.88
C ASP A 91 0.80 20.34 2.27
N SER A 92 -0.31 20.93 1.83
CA SER A 92 -0.35 22.24 1.16
C SER A 92 -0.22 23.46 2.10
N ARG A 93 -0.21 23.22 3.41
CA ARG A 93 -0.02 24.26 4.43
C ARG A 93 1.22 23.95 5.24
N GLU A 94 2.32 24.61 4.88
CA GLU A 94 3.46 24.77 5.79
C GLU A 94 2.98 25.53 7.02
N HIS A 95 3.05 24.89 8.19
CA HIS A 95 3.16 25.44 9.55
C HIS A 95 3.27 24.25 10.50
#